data_AF-C0DT85-F1
#
_entry.id   AF-C0DT85-F1
#
_cell.length_a   1.000
_cell.length_b   1.000
_cell.length_c   1.000
_cell.angle_alpha   90.00
_cell.angle_beta   90.00
_cell.angle_gamma   90.00
#
_symmetry.space_group_name_H-M   'P 1'
#
loop_
_entity.id
_entity.type
_entity.pdbx_description
1 polymer ?
#
loop_
_entity_poly.entity_id
_entity_poly.type
_entity_poly.pdbx_seq_one_letter_code
_entity_poly.pdbx_strand_id
1 'polypeptide(L)' 'MIEQTAEGELFAKINTLEGVMTASQGDWIIRGIHGELYPCKPDIFEQTYEAVGE' A
#
# COMPACT_ATOMS: atom_id res chain seq x y z
N MET A 1 14.70 13.82 -14.36
CA MET A 1 15.64 13.34 -13.32
C MET A 1 14.81 12.66 -12.26
N ILE A 2 14.94 11.34 -12.10
CA ILE A 2 14.36 10.62 -10.97
C ILE A 2 15.55 9.92 -10.33
N GLU A 3 15.89 10.38 -9.13
CA GLU A 3 17.01 9.87 -8.35
C GLU A 3 16.55 8.75 -7.41
N GLN A 4 17.47 7.81 -7.20
CA GLN A 4 17.49 6.72 -6.21
C GLN A 4 16.97 5.35 -6.67
N THR A 5 17.97 4.48 -6.87
CA THR A 5 17.91 3.02 -6.98
C THR A 5 18.44 2.40 -5.67
N ALA A 6 17.61 1.65 -4.95
CA ALA A 6 17.95 0.65 -3.94
C ALA A 6 16.71 -0.23 -3.67
N GLU A 7 16.89 -1.47 -3.22
CA GLU A 7 15.86 -2.51 -3.07
C GLU A 7 14.54 -1.98 -2.48
N GLY A 8 13.48 -1.99 -3.31
CA GLY A 8 12.21 -1.32 -3.02
C GLY A 8 11.75 -0.43 -4.17
N GLU A 9 11.81 -0.94 -5.41
CA GLU A 9 11.40 -0.19 -6.61
C GLU A 9 9.99 0.39 -6.44
N LEU A 10 9.88 1.70 -6.69
CA LEU A 10 8.62 2.41 -6.78
C LEU A 10 7.73 1.71 -7.81
N PHE A 11 6.65 1.08 -7.37
CA PHE A 11 5.75 0.36 -8.27
C PHE A 11 4.56 1.23 -8.69
N ALA A 12 3.96 1.96 -7.75
CA ALA A 12 2.83 2.84 -8.03
C ALA A 12 2.80 4.08 -7.12
N LYS A 13 2.15 5.14 -7.60
CA LYS A 13 1.72 6.29 -6.78
C LYS A 13 0.20 6.30 -6.71
N ILE A 14 -0.35 6.41 -5.51
CA ILE A 14 -1.77 6.31 -5.23
C ILE A 14 -2.23 7.63 -4.61
N ASN A 15 -3.24 8.26 -5.21
CA ASN A 15 -3.88 9.43 -4.61
C ASN A 15 -4.83 8.94 -3.52
N THR A 16 -4.46 9.12 -2.25
CA THR A 16 -5.30 8.83 -1.08
C THR A 16 -5.93 10.11 -0.54
N LEU A 17 -6.76 10.00 0.50
CA LEU A 17 -7.38 11.16 1.15
C LEU A 17 -6.35 12.02 1.93
N GLU A 18 -5.24 11.42 2.34
CA GLU A 18 -4.15 12.01 3.10
C GLU A 18 -3.04 12.56 2.19
N GLY A 19 -3.10 12.29 0.88
CA GLY A 19 -2.15 12.75 -0.11
C GLY A 19 -1.66 11.64 -1.04
N VAL A 20 -0.58 11.92 -1.78
CA VAL A 20 0.03 10.90 -2.67
C VAL A 20 0.86 9.94 -1.84
N MET A 21 0.46 8.66 -1.83
CA MET A 21 1.22 7.58 -1.22
C MET A 21 1.95 6.77 -2.30
N THR A 22 3.03 6.12 -1.90
CA THR A 22 3.85 5.25 -2.76
C THR A 22 3.60 3.79 -2.38
N ALA A 23 3.40 2.94 -3.38
CA ALA A 23 3.47 1.49 -3.25
C ALA A 23 4.78 0.99 -3.85
N SER A 24 5.48 0.13 -3.13
CA SER A 24 6.62 -0.63 -3.65
C SER A 24 6.17 -2.01 -4.10
N GLN A 25 7.01 -2.70 -4.87
CA GLN A 25 6.76 -4.09 -5.23
C GLN A 25 6.55 -4.95 -3.97
N GLY A 26 5.47 -5.74 -3.95
CA GLY A 26 5.11 -6.61 -2.83
C GLY A 26 4.14 -5.98 -1.82
N ASP A 27 3.95 -4.66 -1.85
CA ASP A 27 2.88 -4.03 -1.07
C ASP A 27 1.50 -4.40 -1.65
N TRP A 28 0.52 -4.59 -0.79
CA TRP A 28 -0.87 -4.80 -1.17
C TRP A 28 -1.56 -3.47 -1.48
N ILE A 29 -2.50 -3.50 -2.42
CA ILE A 29 -3.40 -2.38 -2.67
C ILE A 29 -4.78 -2.72 -2.10
N ILE A 30 -5.13 -2.08 -1.00
CA ILE A 30 -6.40 -2.29 -0.30
C ILE A 30 -7.41 -1.28 -0.84
N ARG A 31 -8.65 -1.74 -1.07
CA ARG A 31 -9.79 -0.89 -1.40
C ARG A 31 -10.65 -0.65 -0.16
N GLY A 32 -10.79 0.61 0.23
CA GLY A 32 -11.72 1.05 1.28
C GLY A 32 -13.17 0.91 0.86
N ILE A 33 -14.09 1.01 1.82
CA ILE A 33 -15.54 0.84 1.60
C ILE A 33 -16.14 1.89 0.66
N HIS A 34 -15.52 3.08 0.53
CA HIS A 34 -15.97 4.13 -0.39
C HIS A 34 -15.18 4.12 -1.70
N GLY A 35 -14.38 3.08 -1.94
CA GLY A 35 -13.58 2.93 -3.15
C GLY A 35 -12.21 3.63 -3.08
N GLU A 36 -11.81 4.14 -1.91
CA GLU A 36 -10.45 4.66 -1.72
C GLU A 36 -9.43 3.55 -1.90
N LEU A 37 -8.22 3.90 -2.32
CA LEU A 37 -7.12 2.96 -2.50
C LEU A 37 -5.96 3.33 -1.59
N TYR A 38 -5.36 2.33 -0.96
CA TYR A 38 -4.24 2.50 -0.05
C TYR A 38 -3.17 1.43 -0.29
N PRO A 39 -1.88 1.79 -0.30
CA PRO A 39 -0.82 0.80 -0.21
C PRO A 39 -0.71 0.31 1.25
N CYS A 40 -0.51 -0.99 1.43
CA CYS A 40 -0.35 -1.61 2.74
C CYS A 40 0.69 -2.71 2.69
N LYS A 41 1.61 -2.75 3.66
CA LYS A 41 2.57 -3.85 3.73
C LYS A 41 1.88 -5.10 4.28
N PRO A 42 2.08 -6.29 3.68
CA PRO A 42 1.40 -7.51 4.12
C PRO A 42 1.60 -7.81 5.61
N ASP A 43 2.83 -7.65 6.11
CA ASP A 43 3.18 -7.85 7.51
C ASP A 43 2.49 -6.85 8.45
N ILE A 44 2.29 -5.61 8.02
CA ILE A 44 1.54 -4.60 8.78
C ILE A 44 0.05 -4.92 8.79
N PHE A 45 -0.49 -5.42 7.67
CA PHE A 45 -1.88 -5.84 7.60
C PHE A 45 -2.15 -6.99 8.58
N GLU A 46 -1.32 -8.04 8.56
CA GLU A 46 -1.45 -9.19 9.46
C GLU A 46 -1.32 -8.82 10.94
N GLN A 47 -0.52 -7.80 11.28
CA GLN A 47 -0.38 -7.31 12.66
C GLN A 47 -1.55 -6.43 13.12
N THR A 48 -2.33 -5.84 12.21
CA THR A 48 -3.37 -4.86 12.52
C THR A 48 -4.79 -5.38 12.32
N TYR A 49 -4.97 -6.44 11.54
CA TYR A 49 -6.26 -7.06 11.26
C TYR A 49 -6.27 -8.54 11.67
N GLU A 50 -7.35 -8.97 12.31
CA GLU A 50 -7.61 -10.39 12.59
C GLU A 50 -8.43 -11.02 11.48
N ALA A 51 -8.12 -12.26 11.12
CA ALA A 51 -8.92 -13.01 10.17
C ALA A 51 -10.31 -13.25 10.76
N VAL A 52 -11.36 -12.89 10.01
CA VAL A 52 -12.73 -13.25 10.36
C VAL A 52 -12.95 -14.68 9.89
N GLY A 53 -13.26 -15.58 10.83
CA GLY A 53 -13.57 -16.98 10.52
C GLY A 53 -14.87 -17.13 9.72
N GLU A 54 -15.08 -18.31 9.13
CA GLU A 54 -16.32 -18.69 8.44
C GLU A 54 -17.53 -18.82 9.39
#